data_AF-A0A1B2HCW1-F1
#
_entry.id   AF-A0A1B2HCW1-F1
#
_cell.length_a   1.000
_cell.length_b   1.000
_cell.length_c   1.000
_cell.angle_alpha   90.00
_cell.angle_beta   90.00
_cell.angle_gamma   90.00
#
_symmetry.space_group_name_H-M   'P 1'
#
loop_
_entity.id
_entity.type
_entity.pdbx_description
1 polymer ?
#
loop_
_entity_poly.entity_id
_entity_poly.type
_entity_poly.pdbx_seq_one_letter_code
_entity_poly.pdbx_strand_id
1 'polypeptide(L)'
;MAYTLHDDNVASDARWVTLAKLQETDGVPDLLALSPSRRRKYLARLEVRKALMIAAYFVMQSESARNTADGYITQEAALACCTEPWILQALLTPVCGKPPLLHQEGQKCGEKNCIDASGPWKPNYEYRVCAFLKRNPSKSEQDRRKQQRAELTDSTLRTAVYLRDGGCCRYCRSGPLGRKGMGNAKDRRRIPQIDHIDPDEPAGPGPDYKGVALSCAACNEYKQKRTPEEADMDLLPEPTPEQIAYWAERGEQQFSRAPRGTTHPADLVPDEWLAARDNPPDNEINNAADNAQTTSRTTSPTVVDHVVPGRPEHIPDAPDAPAADLVSAGGAQDNARDNPPEPSGSGRVGHTQPEVLQGSRGQPIRTPDAPDIYHGRSRTAPTTPSTPPPSRREGQP
;
A
#
# COMPACT_ATOMS: atom_id res chain seq x y z
N MET A 1 -1.36 7.57 -8.24
CA MET A 1 -2.13 6.62 -7.43
C MET A 1 -3.28 7.37 -6.78
N ALA A 2 -4.53 7.00 -7.07
CA ALA A 2 -5.68 7.48 -6.31
C ALA A 2 -5.65 6.78 -4.94
N TYR A 3 -5.49 7.53 -3.85
CA TYR A 3 -5.54 6.96 -2.51
C TYR A 3 -6.99 6.53 -2.25
N THR A 4 -7.21 5.22 -2.13
CA THR A 4 -8.49 4.68 -1.69
C THR A 4 -8.70 5.11 -0.25
N LEU A 5 -9.62 6.06 -0.03
CA LEU A 5 -10.23 6.35 1.26
C LEU A 5 -11.01 5.10 1.69
N HIS A 6 -10.32 4.02 2.07
CA HIS A 6 -10.99 2.83 2.56
C HIS A 6 -11.77 3.17 3.83
N ASP A 7 -12.93 2.53 3.95
CA ASP A 7 -14.06 2.70 4.88
C ASP A 7 -13.71 2.50 6.38
N ASP A 8 -12.61 3.07 6.83
CA ASP A 8 -12.46 3.32 8.24
C ASP A 8 -13.38 4.48 8.57
N ASN A 9 -14.27 4.21 9.50
CA ASN A 9 -15.29 5.07 10.07
C ASN A 9 -14.70 6.33 10.78
N VAL A 10 -13.60 6.90 10.29
CA VAL A 10 -12.96 8.12 10.78
C VAL A 10 -13.99 9.23 10.85
N ALA A 11 -14.86 9.39 9.84
CA ALA A 11 -15.95 10.37 9.87
C ALA A 11 -16.98 10.14 11.00
N SER A 12 -17.07 8.91 11.52
CA SER A 12 -17.90 8.53 12.66
C SER A 12 -17.18 8.66 14.02
N ASP A 13 -15.88 9.02 14.04
CA ASP A 13 -15.14 9.15 15.30
C ASP A 13 -15.78 10.23 16.18
N ALA A 14 -16.19 9.83 17.39
CA ALA A 14 -16.86 10.72 18.35
C ALA A 14 -16.01 11.95 18.71
N ARG A 15 -14.67 11.88 18.52
CA ARG A 15 -13.75 13.00 18.70
C ARG A 15 -14.16 14.25 17.92
N TRP A 16 -14.68 14.10 16.70
CA TRP A 16 -15.02 15.25 15.87
C TRP A 16 -16.10 16.14 16.48
N VAL A 17 -17.09 15.54 17.13
CA VAL A 17 -18.17 16.28 17.80
C VAL A 17 -17.62 17.03 19.01
N THR A 18 -16.73 16.39 19.78
CA THR A 18 -16.08 17.02 20.95
C THR A 18 -15.18 18.19 20.51
N LEU A 19 -14.38 17.99 19.47
CA LEU A 19 -13.52 19.04 18.92
C LEU A 19 -14.31 20.24 18.39
N ALA A 20 -15.42 20.00 17.69
CA ALA A 20 -16.27 21.07 17.17
C ALA A 20 -16.87 21.94 18.28
N LYS A 21 -17.10 21.36 19.47
CA LYS A 21 -17.63 22.05 20.66
C LYS A 21 -16.57 22.86 21.42
N LEU A 22 -15.32 22.39 21.46
CA LEU A 22 -14.24 23.06 22.20
C LEU A 22 -13.92 24.48 21.71
N GLN A 23 -14.34 24.81 20.48
CA GLN A 23 -14.11 26.11 19.86
C GLN A 23 -15.31 27.07 20.00
N GLU A 24 -16.29 26.76 20.85
CA GLU A 24 -17.32 27.71 21.23
C GLU A 24 -16.85 28.58 22.39
N THR A 25 -16.48 29.83 22.07
CA THR A 25 -16.07 30.84 23.06
C THR A 25 -17.19 31.16 24.06
N ASP A 26 -18.44 31.05 23.61
CA ASP A 26 -19.63 31.41 24.40
C ASP A 26 -20.11 30.25 25.30
N GLY A 27 -19.35 29.16 25.37
CA GLY A 27 -19.72 27.93 26.06
C GLY A 27 -20.69 27.06 25.24
N VAL A 28 -20.73 25.77 25.58
CA VAL A 28 -21.65 24.80 24.97
C VAL A 28 -23.05 25.03 25.56
N PRO A 29 -24.04 25.50 24.78
CA PRO A 29 -25.37 25.75 25.31
C PRO A 29 -26.04 24.44 25.73
N ASP A 30 -26.84 24.48 26.80
CA ASP A 30 -27.72 23.37 27.14
C ASP A 30 -28.74 23.15 26.01
N LEU A 31 -28.56 22.06 25.26
CA LEU A 31 -29.40 21.72 24.12
C LEU A 31 -30.88 21.57 24.52
N LEU A 32 -31.17 21.15 25.76
CA LEU A 32 -32.53 21.00 26.26
C LEU A 32 -33.18 22.35 26.53
N ALA A 33 -32.41 23.35 26.96
CA ALA A 33 -32.88 24.73 27.18
C ALA A 33 -33.09 25.52 25.86
N LEU A 34 -32.49 25.08 24.74
CA LEU A 34 -32.68 25.73 23.45
C LEU A 34 -34.04 25.41 22.82
N SER A 35 -34.67 26.43 22.21
CA SER A 35 -35.83 26.22 21.33
C SER A 35 -35.48 25.30 20.15
N PRO A 36 -36.43 24.54 19.58
CA PRO A 36 -36.14 23.59 18.49
C PRO A 36 -35.42 24.24 17.29
N SER A 37 -35.77 25.48 16.95
CA SER A 37 -35.12 26.22 15.86
C SER A 37 -33.66 26.55 16.18
N ARG A 38 -33.37 27.05 17.40
CA ARG A 38 -32.00 27.33 17.85
C ARG A 38 -31.17 26.06 17.94
N ARG A 39 -31.75 24.96 18.46
CA ARG A 39 -31.12 23.63 18.52
C ARG A 39 -30.74 23.12 17.13
N ARG A 40 -31.63 23.19 16.13
CA ARG A 40 -31.32 22.78 14.75
C ARG A 40 -30.20 23.60 14.14
N LYS A 41 -30.24 24.94 14.27
CA LYS A 41 -29.17 25.83 13.78
C LYS A 41 -27.84 25.52 14.44
N TYR A 42 -27.85 25.28 15.76
CA TYR A 42 -26.67 24.90 16.52
C TYR A 42 -26.04 23.60 16.00
N LEU A 43 -26.83 22.54 15.87
CA LEU A 43 -26.37 21.24 15.37
C LEU A 43 -25.86 21.33 13.93
N ALA A 44 -26.54 22.07 13.06
CA ALA A 44 -26.09 22.30 11.69
C ALA A 44 -24.71 22.97 11.64
N ARG A 45 -24.45 23.96 12.51
CA ARG A 45 -23.11 24.58 12.62
C ARG A 45 -22.05 23.60 13.10
N LEU A 46 -22.36 22.74 14.08
CA LEU A 46 -21.43 21.71 14.54
C LEU A 46 -21.10 20.70 13.43
N GLU A 47 -22.08 20.28 12.64
CA GLU A 47 -21.85 19.38 11.50
C GLU A 47 -20.96 20.03 10.44
N VAL A 48 -21.17 21.32 10.12
CA VAL A 48 -20.28 22.04 9.21
C VAL A 48 -18.86 22.11 9.74
N ARG A 49 -18.66 22.45 11.03
CA ARG A 49 -17.34 22.47 11.67
C ARG A 49 -16.67 21.10 11.63
N LYS A 50 -17.41 20.05 11.95
CA LYS A 50 -16.96 18.66 11.84
C LYS A 50 -16.50 18.34 10.42
N ALA A 51 -17.30 18.68 9.41
CA ALA A 51 -16.96 18.44 8.01
C ALA A 51 -15.67 19.18 7.60
N LEU A 52 -15.50 20.43 8.03
CA LEU A 52 -14.28 21.21 7.76
C LEU A 52 -13.03 20.57 8.39
N MET A 53 -13.11 20.10 9.63
CA MET A 53 -11.97 19.43 10.27
C MET A 53 -11.62 18.10 9.60
N ILE A 54 -12.64 17.30 9.23
CA ILE A 54 -12.45 16.04 8.51
C ILE A 54 -11.78 16.30 7.15
N ALA A 55 -12.27 17.30 6.40
CA ALA A 55 -11.70 17.69 5.12
C ALA A 55 -10.23 18.13 5.29
N ALA A 56 -9.94 19.03 6.23
CA ALA A 56 -8.57 19.47 6.49
C ALA A 56 -7.64 18.30 6.85
N TYR A 57 -8.08 17.38 7.70
CA TYR A 57 -7.30 16.20 8.07
C TYR A 57 -7.00 15.27 6.88
N PHE A 58 -7.96 15.06 5.97
CA PHE A 58 -7.72 14.27 4.76
C PHE A 58 -6.82 14.98 3.74
N VAL A 59 -6.93 16.31 3.63
CA VAL A 59 -6.01 17.10 2.80
C VAL A 59 -4.60 17.01 3.37
N MET A 60 -4.41 17.12 4.69
CA MET A 60 -3.11 16.94 5.34
C MET A 60 -2.53 15.53 5.15
N GLN A 61 -3.35 14.49 5.24
CA GLN A 61 -2.92 13.13 4.91
C GLN A 61 -2.42 13.05 3.46
N SER A 62 -3.20 13.58 2.52
CA SER A 62 -2.83 13.57 1.10
C SER A 62 -1.55 14.35 0.84
N GLU A 63 -1.40 15.51 1.47
CA GLU A 63 -0.22 16.36 1.34
C GLU A 63 1.03 15.69 1.93
N SER A 64 0.93 15.07 3.11
CA SER A 64 2.04 14.33 3.69
C SER A 64 2.43 13.11 2.85
N ALA A 65 1.45 12.44 2.24
CA ALA A 65 1.69 11.32 1.33
C ALA A 65 2.41 11.76 0.05
N ARG A 66 2.03 12.90 -0.53
CA ARG A 66 2.70 13.49 -1.71
C ARG A 66 4.16 13.83 -1.43
N ASN A 67 4.45 14.35 -0.25
CA ASN A 67 5.81 14.74 0.14
C ASN A 67 6.67 13.53 0.58
N THR A 68 6.13 12.32 0.58
CA THR A 68 6.83 11.07 0.99
C THR A 68 7.49 11.19 2.36
N ALA A 69 6.92 12.00 3.24
CA ALA A 69 7.53 12.40 4.50
C ALA A 69 7.11 11.51 5.67
N ASP A 70 6.49 10.35 5.46
CA ASP A 70 6.04 9.39 6.49
C ASP A 70 5.07 10.00 7.54
N GLY A 71 4.19 10.88 7.09
CA GLY A 71 3.16 11.51 7.93
C GLY A 71 3.56 12.86 8.48
N TYR A 72 4.78 13.33 8.23
CA TYR A 72 5.23 14.65 8.66
C TYR A 72 4.70 15.75 7.71
N ILE A 73 4.37 16.92 8.28
CA ILE A 73 3.88 18.09 7.56
C ILE A 73 4.44 19.37 8.20
N THR A 74 4.81 20.34 7.37
CA THR A 74 5.32 21.64 7.83
C THR A 74 4.18 22.51 8.34
N GLN A 75 4.51 23.55 9.11
CA GLN A 75 3.53 24.48 9.64
C GLN A 75 2.79 25.22 8.52
N GLU A 76 3.53 25.68 7.51
CA GLU A 76 2.96 26.34 6.34
C GLU A 76 1.97 25.43 5.61
N ALA A 77 2.36 24.18 5.35
CA ALA A 77 1.50 23.20 4.68
C ALA A 77 0.27 22.85 5.52
N ALA A 78 0.42 22.69 6.84
CA ALA A 78 -0.70 22.42 7.74
C ALA A 78 -1.70 23.59 7.78
N LEU A 79 -1.20 24.83 7.81
CA LEU A 79 -2.04 26.02 7.73
C LEU A 79 -2.74 26.12 6.36
N ALA A 80 -2.04 25.81 5.26
CA ALA A 80 -2.64 25.80 3.93
C ALA A 80 -3.75 24.73 3.77
N CYS A 81 -3.68 23.62 4.51
CA CYS A 81 -4.72 22.61 4.56
C CYS A 81 -5.95 23.03 5.40
N CYS A 82 -5.81 24.06 6.24
CA CYS A 82 -6.86 24.55 7.13
C CYS A 82 -7.47 25.84 6.57
N THR A 83 -8.79 25.87 6.39
CA THR A 83 -9.47 27.11 6.01
C THR A 83 -9.46 28.14 7.13
N GLU A 84 -9.38 27.70 8.40
CA GLU A 84 -9.41 28.54 9.58
C GLU A 84 -8.37 28.07 10.63
N PRO A 85 -7.68 28.97 11.35
CA PRO A 85 -6.62 28.60 12.30
C PRO A 85 -7.07 27.68 13.44
N TRP A 86 -8.32 27.80 13.89
CA TRP A 86 -8.84 26.96 14.98
C TRP A 86 -8.90 25.48 14.61
N ILE A 87 -9.00 25.15 13.31
CA ILE A 87 -9.04 23.76 12.84
C ILE A 87 -7.73 23.07 13.19
N LEU A 88 -6.61 23.72 12.96
CA LEU A 88 -5.29 23.19 13.32
C LEU A 88 -5.19 22.96 14.83
N GLN A 89 -5.60 23.95 15.63
CA GLN A 89 -5.61 23.82 17.09
C GLN A 89 -6.50 22.65 17.57
N ALA A 90 -7.66 22.46 16.95
CA ALA A 90 -8.56 21.36 17.24
C ALA A 90 -7.90 20.00 16.91
N LEU A 91 -7.23 19.87 15.76
CA LEU A 91 -6.54 18.63 15.38
C LEU A 91 -5.37 18.28 16.30
N LEU A 92 -4.75 19.28 16.94
CA LEU A 92 -3.69 19.12 17.94
C LEU A 92 -4.21 18.77 19.34
N THR A 93 -5.52 18.83 19.56
CA THR A 93 -6.11 18.66 20.89
C THR A 93 -6.49 17.20 21.16
N PRO A 94 -5.95 16.56 22.21
CA PRO A 94 -6.42 15.25 22.65
C PRO A 94 -7.85 15.36 23.21
N VAL A 95 -8.71 14.42 22.85
CA VAL A 95 -10.12 14.40 23.29
C VAL A 95 -10.57 12.99 23.58
N CYS A 96 -11.48 12.84 24.55
CA CYS A 96 -12.07 11.56 24.94
C CYS A 96 -11.03 10.48 25.30
N GLY A 97 -9.93 10.87 25.95
CA GLY A 97 -8.84 9.95 26.35
C GLY A 97 -8.02 9.38 25.19
N LYS A 98 -8.25 9.85 23.96
CA LYS A 98 -7.51 9.46 22.76
C LYS A 98 -6.43 10.50 22.42
N PRO A 99 -5.34 10.09 21.74
CA PRO A 99 -4.33 11.01 21.24
C PRO A 99 -4.93 12.04 20.26
N PRO A 100 -4.25 13.18 20.05
CA PRO A 100 -4.63 14.14 19.02
C PRO A 100 -4.48 13.53 17.62
N LEU A 101 -5.09 14.16 16.62
CA LEU A 101 -5.01 13.72 15.22
C LEU A 101 -3.73 14.20 14.53
N LEU A 102 -3.18 15.31 15.02
CA LEU A 102 -1.85 15.80 14.70
C LEU A 102 -1.00 15.83 15.96
N HIS A 103 0.24 15.42 15.82
CA HIS A 103 1.23 15.44 16.87
C HIS A 103 2.24 16.55 16.66
N GLN A 104 2.86 16.98 17.76
CA GLN A 104 4.03 17.85 17.79
C GLN A 104 5.24 17.10 18.37
N GLU A 105 6.43 17.65 18.16
CA GLU A 105 7.66 17.13 18.73
C GLU A 105 7.57 17.01 20.26
N GLY A 106 8.08 15.90 20.81
CA GLY A 106 8.06 15.62 22.25
C GLY A 106 6.77 14.99 22.79
N GLN A 107 5.70 14.91 21.99
CA GLN A 107 4.50 14.17 22.37
C GLN A 107 4.73 12.65 22.33
N LYS A 108 3.89 11.90 23.04
CA LYS A 108 3.85 10.43 23.01
C LYS A 108 2.52 9.95 22.43
N CYS A 109 2.55 8.80 21.75
CA CYS A 109 1.35 8.23 21.17
C CYS A 109 1.43 6.70 21.15
N GLY A 110 0.57 6.06 21.95
CA GLY A 110 0.47 4.59 22.02
C GLY A 110 -0.23 3.94 20.83
N GLU A 111 -0.67 4.71 19.83
CA GLU A 111 -1.19 4.15 18.58
C GLU A 111 -0.08 3.44 17.80
N LYS A 112 -0.38 2.23 17.33
CA LYS A 112 0.59 1.42 16.55
C LYS A 112 1.09 2.20 15.34
N ASN A 113 2.40 2.19 15.11
CA ASN A 113 3.08 2.88 14.01
C ASN A 113 2.92 4.42 14.03
N CYS A 114 2.69 5.00 15.22
CA CYS A 114 2.69 6.45 15.43
C CYS A 114 4.04 6.95 15.98
N ILE A 115 4.06 7.97 16.85
CA ILE A 115 5.30 8.61 17.33
C ILE A 115 6.23 7.59 17.99
N ASP A 116 5.72 6.83 18.97
CA ASP A 116 6.54 5.96 19.82
C ASP A 116 7.19 4.82 19.03
N ALA A 117 6.55 4.39 17.92
CA ALA A 117 7.04 3.35 17.03
C ALA A 117 7.91 3.89 15.89
N SER A 118 8.08 5.21 15.79
CA SER A 118 8.84 5.84 14.72
C SER A 118 10.21 6.28 15.20
N GLY A 119 11.11 6.48 14.24
CA GLY A 119 12.42 7.05 14.50
C GLY A 119 12.35 8.48 15.05
N PRO A 120 13.51 9.14 15.20
CA PRO A 120 13.59 10.50 15.69
C PRO A 120 12.74 11.46 14.84
N TRP A 121 12.30 12.55 15.48
CA TRP A 121 11.54 13.59 14.81
C TRP A 121 12.33 14.18 13.64
N LYS A 122 11.67 14.42 12.50
CA LYS A 122 12.34 14.95 11.30
C LYS A 122 12.56 16.46 11.44
N PRO A 123 13.76 16.99 11.13
CA PRO A 123 14.00 18.43 11.18
C PRO A 123 13.12 19.17 10.16
N ASN A 124 12.76 20.41 10.47
CA ASN A 124 11.91 21.30 9.64
C ASN A 124 10.47 20.83 9.45
N TYR A 125 9.98 19.93 10.31
CA TYR A 125 8.58 19.56 10.36
C TYR A 125 8.03 19.86 11.74
N GLU A 126 6.90 20.56 11.82
CA GLU A 126 6.27 20.96 13.08
C GLU A 126 5.21 19.95 13.53
N TYR A 127 4.66 19.20 12.57
CA TYR A 127 3.56 18.28 12.84
C TYR A 127 3.76 16.91 12.23
N ARG A 128 3.08 15.93 12.83
CA ARG A 128 2.95 14.58 12.30
C ARG A 128 1.54 14.04 12.42
N VAL A 129 1.00 13.52 11.32
CA VAL A 129 -0.32 12.91 11.25
C VAL A 129 -0.36 11.61 12.06
N CYS A 130 -1.29 11.53 13.01
CA CYS A 130 -1.48 10.34 13.86
C CYS A 130 -1.81 9.11 13.01
N ALA A 131 -1.17 7.98 13.34
CA ALA A 131 -1.33 6.68 12.68
C ALA A 131 -1.20 6.70 11.14
N PHE A 132 -0.47 7.67 10.57
CA PHE A 132 -0.34 7.84 9.12
C PHE A 132 0.17 6.57 8.41
N LEU A 133 1.18 5.94 8.98
CA LEU A 133 1.83 4.75 8.42
C LEU A 133 0.96 3.47 8.49
N LYS A 134 -0.16 3.50 9.21
CA LYS A 134 -1.11 2.38 9.23
C LYS A 134 -1.73 2.14 7.85
N ARG A 135 -1.93 3.21 7.08
CA ARG A 135 -2.59 3.17 5.76
C ARG A 135 -1.65 3.55 4.61
N ASN A 136 -0.61 4.31 4.91
CA ASN A 136 0.33 4.79 3.92
C ASN A 136 1.67 4.08 4.14
N PRO A 137 2.10 3.16 3.25
CA PRO A 137 3.41 2.57 3.38
C PRO A 137 4.46 3.67 3.37
N SER A 138 5.47 3.56 4.24
CA SER A 138 6.56 4.53 4.30
C SER A 138 7.29 4.60 2.96
N LYS A 139 8.04 5.68 2.72
CA LYS A 139 8.87 5.77 1.52
C LYS A 139 9.83 4.58 1.41
N SER A 140 10.48 4.23 2.52
CA SER A 140 11.37 3.07 2.59
C SER A 140 10.67 1.75 2.28
N GLU A 141 9.43 1.56 2.73
CA GLU A 141 8.64 0.37 2.41
C GLU A 141 8.24 0.34 0.93
N GLN A 142 7.86 1.47 0.35
CA GLN A 142 7.56 1.59 -1.08
C GLN A 142 8.80 1.29 -1.93
N ASP A 143 9.95 1.86 -1.57
CA ASP A 143 11.23 1.64 -2.25
C ASP A 143 11.63 0.16 -2.17
N ARG A 144 11.47 -0.46 -0.99
CA ARG A 144 11.68 -1.91 -0.82
C ARG A 144 10.76 -2.74 -1.70
N ARG A 145 9.44 -2.45 -1.71
CA ARG A 145 8.47 -3.18 -2.56
C ARG A 145 8.81 -3.01 -4.05
N LYS A 146 9.23 -1.82 -4.45
CA LYS A 146 9.67 -1.52 -5.82
C LYS A 146 10.92 -2.32 -6.17
N GLN A 147 11.91 -2.36 -5.28
CA GLN A 147 13.12 -3.15 -5.43
C GLN A 147 12.79 -4.65 -5.55
N GLN A 148 11.98 -5.19 -4.63
CA GLN A 148 11.58 -6.59 -4.68
C GLN A 148 10.83 -6.93 -5.97
N ARG A 149 9.94 -6.05 -6.44
CA ARG A 149 9.27 -6.24 -7.73
C ARG A 149 10.29 -6.27 -8.88
N ALA A 150 11.28 -5.39 -8.88
CA ALA A 150 12.34 -5.37 -9.88
C ALA A 150 13.17 -6.67 -9.85
N GLU A 151 13.56 -7.14 -8.65
CA GLU A 151 14.27 -8.40 -8.43
C GLU A 151 13.47 -9.61 -8.97
N LEU A 152 12.17 -9.68 -8.69
CA LEU A 152 11.30 -10.77 -9.16
C LEU A 152 11.08 -10.76 -10.69
N THR A 153 11.29 -9.62 -11.34
CA THR A 153 11.24 -9.49 -12.81
C THR A 153 12.58 -9.76 -13.49
N ASP A 154 13.69 -9.77 -12.75
CA ASP A 154 15.02 -10.03 -13.32
C ASP A 154 15.16 -11.49 -13.80
N SER A 155 15.31 -11.67 -15.11
CA SER A 155 15.48 -12.98 -15.74
C SER A 155 16.77 -13.70 -15.33
N THR A 156 17.81 -12.93 -14.99
CA THR A 156 19.11 -13.45 -14.57
C THR A 156 18.98 -14.11 -13.21
N LEU A 157 18.44 -13.36 -12.24
CA LEU A 157 18.10 -13.86 -10.91
C LEU A 157 17.20 -15.09 -10.99
N ARG A 158 16.09 -15.02 -11.75
CA ARG A 158 15.16 -16.15 -11.89
C ARG A 158 15.85 -17.39 -12.44
N THR A 159 16.73 -17.24 -13.43
CA THR A 159 17.47 -18.36 -14.01
C THR A 159 18.48 -18.93 -13.04
N ALA A 160 19.24 -18.08 -12.34
CA ALA A 160 20.22 -18.51 -11.36
C ALA A 160 19.57 -19.28 -10.20
N VAL A 161 18.49 -18.75 -9.62
CA VAL A 161 17.74 -19.41 -8.54
C VAL A 161 17.11 -20.71 -9.02
N TYR A 162 16.53 -20.73 -10.22
CA TYR A 162 15.95 -21.95 -10.78
C TYR A 162 16.99 -23.06 -10.96
N LEU A 163 18.18 -22.73 -11.47
CA LEU A 163 19.27 -23.68 -11.66
C LEU A 163 19.85 -24.15 -10.31
N ARG A 164 20.09 -23.23 -9.37
CA ARG A 164 20.56 -23.52 -8.02
C ARG A 164 19.64 -24.49 -7.29
N ASP A 165 18.33 -24.27 -7.38
CA ASP A 165 17.33 -25.09 -6.68
C ASP A 165 16.89 -26.33 -7.49
N GLY A 166 17.52 -26.60 -8.65
CA GLY A 166 17.24 -27.77 -9.48
C GLY A 166 15.79 -27.81 -10.00
N GLY A 167 15.16 -26.65 -10.18
CA GLY A 167 13.74 -26.55 -10.53
C GLY A 167 12.78 -27.04 -9.45
N CYS A 168 13.22 -27.32 -8.22
CA CYS A 168 12.38 -27.87 -7.16
C CYS A 168 12.04 -26.82 -6.09
N CYS A 169 10.84 -26.91 -5.52
CA CYS A 169 10.41 -26.04 -4.42
C CYS A 169 11.30 -26.27 -3.18
N ARG A 170 11.87 -25.19 -2.62
CA ARG A 170 12.71 -25.23 -1.41
C ARG A 170 11.99 -25.45 -0.09
N TYR A 171 10.66 -25.35 -0.09
CA TYR A 171 9.85 -25.61 1.10
C TYR A 171 9.35 -27.06 1.20
N CYS A 172 9.10 -27.70 0.06
CA CYS A 172 8.44 -29.02 0.06
C CYS A 172 9.05 -30.06 -0.89
N ARG A 173 10.13 -29.71 -1.60
CA ARG A 173 10.79 -30.50 -2.66
C ARG A 173 9.87 -30.93 -3.81
N SER A 174 8.71 -30.31 -3.96
CA SER A 174 7.87 -30.57 -5.13
C SER A 174 8.59 -30.04 -6.38
N GLY A 175 8.81 -30.89 -7.38
CA GLY A 175 9.57 -30.55 -8.57
C GLY A 175 9.73 -31.73 -9.52
N PRO A 176 10.37 -31.54 -10.68
CA PRO A 176 10.77 -30.25 -11.24
C PRO A 176 9.55 -29.40 -11.65
N LEU A 177 9.53 -28.13 -11.24
CA LEU A 177 8.53 -27.12 -11.60
C LEU A 177 8.84 -26.62 -13.01
N GLY A 178 7.84 -26.55 -13.90
CA GLY A 178 8.08 -26.17 -15.30
C GLY A 178 8.64 -24.76 -15.46
N ARG A 179 9.86 -24.62 -16.03
CA ARG A 179 10.58 -23.34 -16.21
C ARG A 179 9.79 -22.26 -16.96
N LYS A 180 8.99 -22.69 -17.93
CA LYS A 180 7.90 -21.92 -18.55
C LYS A 180 6.62 -22.62 -18.09
N GLY A 181 5.50 -21.93 -17.97
CA GLY A 181 4.16 -22.55 -17.83
C GLY A 181 3.76 -23.39 -19.06
N MET A 182 4.67 -24.21 -19.58
CA MET A 182 4.52 -25.11 -20.70
C MET A 182 3.88 -26.38 -20.16
N GLY A 183 2.71 -26.68 -20.71
CA GLY A 183 1.77 -27.66 -20.21
C GLY A 183 0.55 -26.93 -19.70
N ASN A 184 -0.65 -27.32 -20.17
CA ASN A 184 -1.92 -26.82 -19.66
C ASN A 184 -1.86 -26.78 -18.13
N ALA A 185 -1.70 -25.59 -17.56
CA ALA A 185 -1.46 -25.35 -16.14
C ALA A 185 -2.74 -25.58 -15.34
N LYS A 186 -3.33 -26.78 -15.47
CA LYS A 186 -4.52 -27.18 -14.70
C LYS A 186 -4.23 -27.11 -13.21
N ASP A 187 -2.98 -27.29 -12.79
CA ASP A 187 -2.58 -27.10 -11.40
C ASP A 187 -1.76 -25.82 -11.21
N ARG A 188 -2.45 -24.69 -11.01
CA ARG A 188 -1.85 -23.39 -10.68
C ARG A 188 -0.92 -23.46 -9.47
N ARG A 189 -1.08 -24.47 -8.59
CA ARG A 189 -0.25 -24.68 -7.40
C ARG A 189 1.19 -25.05 -7.74
N ARG A 190 1.46 -25.51 -8.97
CA ARG A 190 2.78 -25.98 -9.45
C ARG A 190 3.56 -24.98 -10.29
N ILE A 191 3.05 -23.75 -10.41
CA ILE A 191 3.77 -22.69 -11.12
C ILE A 191 5.00 -22.32 -10.28
N PRO A 192 6.23 -22.35 -10.86
CA PRO A 192 7.40 -21.89 -10.13
C PRO A 192 7.32 -20.40 -9.86
N GLN A 193 7.56 -20.03 -8.62
CA GLN A 193 7.64 -18.66 -8.17
C GLN A 193 8.99 -18.46 -7.48
N ILE A 194 9.57 -17.27 -7.64
CA ILE A 194 10.66 -16.83 -6.79
C ILE A 194 10.02 -16.16 -5.59
N ASP A 195 10.41 -16.60 -4.40
CA ASP A 195 9.90 -16.08 -3.13
C ASP A 195 11.08 -15.54 -2.30
N HIS A 196 10.90 -14.37 -1.72
CA HIS A 196 11.84 -13.79 -0.77
C HIS A 196 11.72 -14.55 0.54
N ILE A 197 12.81 -15.20 0.98
CA ILE A 197 12.83 -15.97 2.24
C ILE A 197 12.43 -15.05 3.39
N ASP A 198 13.13 -13.92 3.52
CA ASP A 198 12.72 -12.82 4.39
C ASP A 198 12.05 -11.72 3.55
N PRO A 199 10.75 -11.41 3.76
CA PRO A 199 10.04 -10.37 3.01
C PRO A 199 10.55 -8.95 3.27
N ASP A 200 11.42 -8.75 4.25
CA ASP A 200 12.01 -7.46 4.57
C ASP A 200 13.44 -7.30 4.01
N GLU A 201 14.08 -8.41 3.59
CA GLU A 201 15.44 -8.41 3.04
C GLU A 201 15.43 -8.41 1.50
N PRO A 202 16.45 -7.83 0.86
CA PRO A 202 16.64 -7.97 -0.59
C PRO A 202 17.04 -9.41 -0.93
N ALA A 203 16.99 -9.78 -2.22
CA ALA A 203 17.42 -11.10 -2.69
C ALA A 203 18.91 -11.44 -2.37
N GLY A 204 19.70 -10.44 -2.01
CA GLY A 204 21.12 -10.54 -1.68
C GLY A 204 22.02 -10.23 -2.89
N PRO A 205 23.21 -9.64 -2.67
CA PRO A 205 24.14 -9.34 -3.75
C PRO A 205 24.82 -10.61 -4.26
N GLY A 206 25.11 -10.65 -5.56
CA GLY A 206 25.93 -11.70 -6.18
C GLY A 206 25.14 -12.86 -6.81
N PRO A 207 25.85 -13.87 -7.33
CA PRO A 207 25.26 -14.95 -8.12
C PRO A 207 24.44 -15.95 -7.29
N ASP A 208 24.60 -15.94 -5.96
CA ASP A 208 24.01 -16.93 -5.07
C ASP A 208 22.55 -16.61 -4.70
N TYR A 209 22.14 -15.34 -4.75
CA TYR A 209 20.80 -14.85 -4.42
C TYR A 209 20.19 -15.50 -3.16
N LYS A 210 20.94 -15.50 -2.05
CA LYS A 210 20.60 -16.24 -0.83
C LYS A 210 19.32 -15.80 -0.13
N GLY A 211 18.85 -14.57 -0.38
CA GLY A 211 17.61 -14.03 0.19
C GLY A 211 16.35 -14.48 -0.54
N VAL A 212 16.47 -15.22 -1.64
CA VAL A 212 15.32 -15.75 -2.41
C VAL A 212 15.45 -17.25 -2.64
N ALA A 213 14.30 -17.90 -2.80
CA ALA A 213 14.19 -19.32 -3.06
C ALA A 213 13.18 -19.61 -4.17
N LEU A 214 13.39 -20.71 -4.90
CA LEU A 214 12.36 -21.26 -5.77
C LEU A 214 11.28 -21.92 -4.92
N SER A 215 10.02 -21.57 -5.17
CA SER A 215 8.86 -22.10 -4.47
C SER A 215 7.77 -22.54 -5.45
N CYS A 216 6.91 -23.46 -5.02
CA CYS A 216 5.64 -23.71 -5.68
C CYS A 216 4.59 -22.74 -5.15
N ALA A 217 3.60 -22.40 -5.98
CA ALA A 217 2.59 -21.40 -5.64
C ALA A 217 1.82 -21.72 -4.34
N ALA A 218 1.54 -22.99 -4.05
CA ALA A 218 0.86 -23.36 -2.79
C ALA A 218 1.71 -23.04 -1.54
N CYS A 219 3.03 -23.29 -1.58
CA CYS A 219 3.90 -22.97 -0.45
C CYS A 219 4.09 -21.46 -0.30
N ASN A 220 4.21 -20.73 -1.42
CA ASN A 220 4.32 -19.28 -1.41
C ASN A 220 3.05 -18.60 -0.88
N GLU A 221 1.87 -19.06 -1.32
CA GLU A 221 0.57 -18.57 -0.82
C GLU A 221 0.36 -18.90 0.66
N TYR A 222 0.88 -20.04 1.14
CA TYR A 222 0.85 -20.38 2.56
C TYR A 222 1.81 -19.48 3.35
N LYS A 223 3.05 -19.26 2.89
CA LYS A 223 4.03 -18.39 3.55
C LYS A 223 3.57 -16.93 3.63
N GLN A 224 3.15 -16.36 2.51
CA GLN A 224 2.77 -14.94 2.37
C GLN A 224 3.92 -14.00 2.78
N LYS A 225 3.61 -12.91 3.49
CA LYS A 225 4.56 -11.88 3.95
C LYS A 225 5.24 -12.26 5.26
N ARG A 226 5.53 -13.55 5.45
CA ARG A 226 6.18 -14.09 6.65
C ARG A 226 7.51 -14.71 6.27
N THR A 227 8.42 -14.82 7.22
CA THR A 227 9.57 -15.74 7.14
C THR A 227 9.10 -17.20 7.19
N PRO A 228 9.91 -18.17 6.73
CA PRO A 228 9.57 -19.59 6.86
C PRO A 228 9.25 -20.00 8.30
N GLU A 229 10.03 -19.52 9.27
CA GLU A 229 9.86 -19.80 10.69
C GLU A 229 8.52 -19.26 11.22
N GLU A 230 8.15 -18.02 10.86
CA GLU A 230 6.84 -17.44 11.20
C GLU A 230 5.66 -18.13 10.50
N ALA A 231 5.94 -18.82 9.39
CA ALA A 231 4.96 -19.60 8.65
C ALA A 231 4.87 -21.06 9.10
N ASP A 232 5.68 -21.50 10.08
CA ASP A 232 5.82 -22.91 10.46
C ASP A 232 6.21 -23.78 9.25
N MET A 233 7.18 -23.28 8.48
CA MET A 233 7.72 -23.92 7.28
C MET A 233 9.23 -24.08 7.41
N ASP A 234 9.72 -25.25 7.02
CA ASP A 234 11.16 -25.49 6.92
C ASP A 234 11.70 -24.94 5.58
N LEU A 235 12.73 -24.10 5.65
CA LEU A 235 13.57 -23.80 4.50
C LEU A 235 14.60 -24.92 4.34
N LEU A 236 14.35 -25.84 3.42
CA LEU A 236 15.24 -26.97 3.17
C LEU A 236 16.57 -26.48 2.58
N PRO A 237 17.71 -27.18 2.77
CA PRO A 237 19.01 -26.74 2.26
C PRO A 237 19.10 -26.73 0.72
N GLU A 238 20.12 -26.07 0.19
CA GLU A 238 20.41 -26.11 -1.25
C GLU A 238 20.62 -27.55 -1.71
N PRO A 239 20.01 -27.95 -2.83
CA PRO A 239 20.18 -29.31 -3.31
C PRO A 239 21.62 -29.54 -3.78
N THR A 240 22.13 -30.74 -3.55
CA THR A 240 23.44 -31.12 -4.08
C THR A 240 23.36 -31.31 -5.60
N PRO A 241 24.48 -31.18 -6.34
CA PRO A 241 24.49 -31.44 -7.78
C PRO A 241 23.95 -32.85 -8.15
N GLU A 242 24.21 -33.84 -7.30
CA GLU A 242 23.70 -35.21 -7.44
C GLU A 242 22.17 -35.27 -7.30
N GLN A 243 21.60 -34.52 -6.35
CA GLN A 243 20.15 -34.40 -6.21
C GLN A 243 19.51 -33.72 -7.41
N ILE A 244 20.14 -32.64 -7.92
CA ILE A 244 19.66 -31.94 -9.12
C ILE A 244 19.67 -32.88 -10.33
N ALA A 245 20.76 -33.64 -10.54
CA ALA A 245 20.86 -34.60 -11.63
C ALA A 245 19.78 -35.70 -11.52
N TYR A 246 19.62 -36.26 -10.32
CA TYR A 246 18.59 -37.26 -10.04
C TYR A 246 17.17 -36.74 -10.32
N TRP A 247 16.85 -35.51 -9.92
CA TRP A 247 15.54 -34.90 -10.19
C TRP A 247 15.32 -34.60 -11.67
N ALA A 248 16.36 -34.20 -12.39
CA ALA A 248 16.30 -33.98 -13.82
C ALA A 248 16.01 -35.28 -14.59
N GLU A 249 16.65 -36.39 -14.21
CA GLU A 249 16.42 -37.72 -14.80
C GLU A 249 15.02 -38.26 -14.52
N ARG A 250 14.51 -38.01 -13.30
CA ARG A 250 13.19 -38.45 -12.87
C ARG A 250 12.03 -37.76 -13.61
N GLY A 251 12.23 -36.51 -14.06
CA GLY A 251 11.17 -35.70 -14.66
C GLY A 251 10.02 -35.37 -13.69
N GLU A 252 8.86 -34.96 -14.23
CA GLU A 252 7.70 -34.47 -13.45
C GLU A 252 6.98 -35.53 -12.57
N GLN A 253 7.54 -36.74 -12.44
CA GLN A 253 6.95 -37.83 -11.65
C GLN A 253 6.95 -37.54 -10.13
N GLN A 254 7.64 -36.47 -9.69
CA GLN A 254 7.61 -35.75 -8.39
C GLN A 254 6.31 -35.66 -7.60
N PHE A 255 5.28 -35.23 -8.31
CA PHE A 255 4.20 -34.46 -7.68
C PHE A 255 3.05 -35.31 -7.16
N SER A 256 3.14 -36.63 -7.29
CA SER A 256 2.31 -37.55 -6.50
C SER A 256 2.87 -37.67 -5.09
N ARG A 257 3.15 -36.54 -4.42
CA ARG A 257 3.29 -36.59 -2.96
C ARG A 257 1.92 -37.06 -2.49
N ALA A 258 1.88 -38.21 -1.81
CA ALA A 258 0.69 -38.61 -1.08
C ALA A 258 0.22 -37.37 -0.30
N PRO A 259 -1.10 -37.05 -0.32
CA PRO A 259 -1.63 -35.91 0.43
C PRO A 259 -0.99 -35.97 1.81
N ARG A 260 -0.38 -34.86 2.27
CA ARG A 260 0.41 -34.83 3.50
C ARG A 260 -0.37 -35.61 4.55
N GLY A 261 0.11 -36.80 4.88
CA GLY A 261 -0.62 -37.68 5.78
C GLY A 261 -0.59 -37.03 7.15
N THR A 262 -1.68 -36.36 7.51
CA THR A 262 -2.34 -36.34 8.83
C THR A 262 -1.50 -36.14 10.10
N THR A 263 -0.21 -35.82 10.05
CA THR A 263 0.60 -35.66 11.26
C THR A 263 0.83 -34.21 11.66
N HIS A 264 0.42 -33.24 10.84
CA HIS A 264 0.29 -31.86 11.33
C HIS A 264 -1.10 -31.67 11.95
N PRO A 265 -1.22 -31.20 13.21
CA PRO A 265 -2.52 -30.92 13.84
C PRO A 265 -3.39 -29.92 13.07
N ALA A 266 -2.81 -29.19 12.10
CA ALA A 266 -3.48 -28.25 11.22
C ALA A 266 -4.14 -28.90 9.99
N ASP A 267 -3.85 -30.16 9.67
CA ASP A 267 -4.43 -30.87 8.51
C ASP A 267 -5.78 -31.56 8.83
N LEU A 268 -6.32 -31.36 10.05
CA LEU A 268 -7.72 -31.67 10.39
C LEU A 268 -8.68 -30.54 9.97
N VAL A 269 -8.47 -29.96 8.78
CA VAL A 269 -9.52 -29.15 8.16
C VAL A 269 -10.41 -30.12 7.38
N PRO A 270 -11.70 -30.27 7.72
CA PRO A 270 -12.59 -31.21 7.03
C PRO A 270 -12.59 -30.98 5.51
N ASP A 271 -12.66 -32.07 4.74
CA ASP A 271 -12.69 -32.10 3.27
C ASP A 271 -13.74 -31.14 2.64
N GLU A 272 -14.74 -30.70 3.41
CA GLU A 272 -15.68 -29.64 3.04
C GLU A 272 -14.99 -28.31 2.64
N TRP A 273 -13.81 -27.99 3.19
CA TRP A 273 -13.05 -26.79 2.82
C TRP A 273 -12.32 -26.90 1.48
N LEU A 274 -12.05 -28.12 1.00
CA LEU A 274 -11.37 -28.35 -0.28
C LEU A 274 -12.34 -28.24 -1.46
N ALA A 275 -13.60 -28.66 -1.30
CA ALA A 275 -14.64 -28.54 -2.32
C ALA A 275 -15.13 -27.08 -2.53
N ALA A 276 -15.03 -26.22 -1.52
CA ALA A 276 -15.47 -24.82 -1.60
C ALA A 276 -14.48 -23.89 -2.35
N ARG A 277 -13.23 -24.31 -2.60
CA ARG A 277 -12.18 -23.48 -3.23
C ARG A 277 -11.98 -23.72 -4.72
N ASP A 278 -12.69 -24.69 -5.32
CA ASP A 278 -12.75 -24.88 -6.77
C ASP A 278 -13.71 -23.89 -7.46
N ASN A 279 -14.40 -23.04 -6.69
CA ASN A 279 -15.07 -21.86 -7.23
C ASN A 279 -14.09 -20.66 -7.20
N PRO A 280 -13.78 -20.08 -8.37
CA PRO A 280 -12.76 -19.04 -8.48
C PRO A 280 -13.24 -17.72 -7.84
N PRO A 281 -12.43 -17.04 -7.02
CA PRO A 281 -12.41 -15.59 -7.05
C PRO A 281 -11.61 -15.18 -8.29
N ASP A 282 -12.25 -14.44 -9.19
CA ASP A 282 -11.61 -13.73 -10.31
C ASP A 282 -10.61 -12.70 -9.76
N ASN A 283 -9.41 -13.17 -9.41
CA ASN A 283 -8.31 -12.33 -8.96
C ASN A 283 -7.42 -11.89 -10.14
N GLU A 284 -8.05 -11.54 -11.28
CA GLU A 284 -7.37 -10.92 -12.43
C GLU A 284 -7.22 -9.39 -12.31
N ILE A 285 -7.74 -8.75 -11.26
CA ILE A 285 -7.88 -7.29 -11.25
C ILE A 285 -6.58 -6.50 -10.93
N ASN A 286 -5.51 -7.10 -10.39
CA ASN A 286 -4.39 -6.29 -9.85
C ASN A 286 -3.09 -6.24 -10.67
N ASN A 287 -3.04 -6.74 -11.91
CA ASN A 287 -1.81 -6.65 -12.73
C ASN A 287 -1.96 -5.90 -14.07
N ALA A 288 -3.15 -5.42 -14.44
CA ALA A 288 -3.39 -4.77 -15.74
C ALA A 288 -3.57 -3.23 -15.69
N ALA A 289 -3.75 -2.62 -14.51
CA ALA A 289 -4.14 -1.20 -14.41
C ALA A 289 -2.99 -0.18 -14.59
N ASP A 290 -1.73 -0.59 -14.63
CA ASP A 290 -0.58 0.35 -14.64
C ASP A 290 0.06 0.59 -16.02
N ASN A 291 -0.45 -0.01 -17.11
CA ASN A 291 0.16 0.09 -18.45
C ASN A 291 -0.64 0.87 -19.50
N ALA A 292 -1.66 1.64 -19.10
CA ALA A 292 -2.40 2.53 -20.00
C ALA A 292 -2.27 4.00 -19.58
N GLN A 293 -1.11 4.60 -19.84
CA GLN A 293 -0.95 6.06 -19.91
C GLN A 293 -0.22 6.44 -21.19
N THR A 294 -0.98 6.60 -22.28
CA THR A 294 -0.53 7.35 -23.45
C THR A 294 -1.70 8.17 -24.01
N THR A 295 -1.53 9.49 -23.93
CA THR A 295 -2.19 10.58 -24.67
C THR A 295 -3.72 10.74 -24.55
N SER A 296 -4.14 11.63 -23.65
CA SER A 296 -5.35 12.43 -23.85
C SER A 296 -5.03 13.90 -23.64
N ARG A 297 -5.02 14.62 -24.76
CA ARG A 297 -4.77 16.05 -24.95
C ARG A 297 -5.95 16.80 -24.34
N THR A 298 -5.73 17.56 -23.27
CA THR A 298 -6.77 18.41 -22.67
C THR A 298 -6.76 19.77 -23.38
N THR A 299 -7.88 20.09 -24.02
CA THR A 299 -8.21 21.42 -24.53
C THR A 299 -8.50 22.37 -23.37
N SER A 300 -7.85 23.53 -23.39
CA SER A 300 -7.97 24.63 -22.42
C SER A 300 -9.41 25.11 -22.24
N PRO A 301 -9.85 25.48 -21.02
CA PRO A 301 -11.09 26.20 -20.82
C PRO A 301 -10.90 27.71 -21.03
N THR A 302 -11.91 28.29 -21.68
CA THR A 302 -12.14 29.69 -22.01
C THR A 302 -12.04 30.60 -20.78
N VAL A 303 -11.14 31.59 -20.84
CA VAL A 303 -11.06 32.71 -19.91
C VAL A 303 -12.21 33.67 -20.20
N VAL A 304 -12.98 34.03 -19.18
CA VAL A 304 -14.02 35.05 -19.24
C VAL A 304 -13.37 36.40 -18.95
N ASP A 305 -13.39 37.30 -19.94
CA ASP A 305 -12.85 38.65 -19.86
C ASP A 305 -13.62 39.50 -18.84
N HIS A 306 -12.90 40.04 -17.86
CA HIS A 306 -13.36 41.14 -17.01
C HIS A 306 -12.87 42.47 -17.58
N VAL A 307 -13.81 43.28 -18.07
CA VAL A 307 -13.62 44.65 -18.54
C VAL A 307 -13.32 45.58 -17.36
N VAL A 308 -12.17 46.27 -17.38
CA VAL A 308 -11.90 47.47 -16.59
C VAL A 308 -11.35 48.56 -17.53
N PRO A 309 -11.90 49.79 -17.53
CA PRO A 309 -11.50 50.83 -18.48
C PRO A 309 -10.47 51.83 -17.91
N GLY A 310 -9.50 52.17 -18.76
CA GLY A 310 -8.99 53.54 -18.95
C GLY A 310 -7.74 53.97 -18.18
N ARG A 311 -6.62 54.19 -18.88
CA ARG A 311 -6.16 55.52 -19.35
C ARG A 311 -4.82 55.42 -20.12
N PRO A 312 -4.46 56.43 -20.96
CA PRO A 312 -3.41 56.37 -21.97
C PRO A 312 -2.12 57.09 -21.58
N GLU A 313 -1.07 56.90 -22.39
CA GLU A 313 0.02 57.83 -22.82
C GLU A 313 1.25 56.98 -23.20
N HIS A 314 1.54 56.76 -24.49
CA HIS A 314 2.31 57.58 -25.44
C HIS A 314 3.81 57.73 -25.08
N ILE A 315 4.70 57.25 -25.98
CA ILE A 315 5.97 57.86 -26.47
C ILE A 315 6.80 56.78 -27.25
N PRO A 316 7.62 57.16 -28.26
CA PRO A 316 7.73 56.44 -29.54
C PRO A 316 9.12 55.82 -29.87
N ASP A 317 9.13 55.10 -31.00
CA ASP A 317 10.17 54.89 -32.03
C ASP A 317 11.67 54.82 -31.67
N ALA A 318 12.34 53.73 -32.09
CA ALA A 318 13.49 53.70 -33.04
C ALA A 318 14.06 52.24 -33.14
N PRO A 319 15.00 51.89 -34.06
CA PRO A 319 14.70 51.12 -35.27
C PRO A 319 15.56 49.85 -35.51
N ASP A 320 15.12 49.08 -36.50
CA ASP A 320 15.82 48.17 -37.45
C ASP A 320 17.23 47.61 -37.13
N ALA A 321 17.35 46.27 -37.14
CA ALA A 321 18.24 45.46 -38.01
C ALA A 321 18.04 43.94 -37.71
N PRO A 322 18.57 42.98 -38.50
CA PRO A 322 17.77 42.29 -39.52
C PRO A 322 17.74 40.75 -39.40
N ALA A 323 16.79 40.22 -40.17
CA ALA A 323 16.59 38.86 -40.70
C ALA A 323 17.70 37.81 -40.51
N ALA A 324 17.28 36.62 -40.07
CA ALA A 324 17.87 35.36 -40.46
C ALA A 324 16.76 34.34 -40.77
N ASP A 325 16.85 33.79 -41.98
CA ASP A 325 16.06 32.72 -42.58
C ASP A 325 15.90 31.50 -41.66
N LEU A 326 14.76 30.81 -41.79
CA LEU A 326 14.74 29.35 -41.89
C LEU A 326 13.38 28.82 -42.41
N VAL A 327 13.35 28.60 -43.72
CA VAL A 327 12.88 27.39 -44.43
C VAL A 327 11.50 26.83 -44.04
N SER A 328 10.53 27.08 -44.93
CA SER A 328 9.33 26.27 -45.13
C SER A 328 9.57 25.19 -46.19
N ALA A 329 9.26 23.93 -45.84
CA ALA A 329 8.77 22.85 -46.70
C ALA A 329 8.30 21.76 -45.72
N GLY A 330 7.10 21.18 -45.74
CA GLY A 330 6.15 20.95 -46.82
C GLY A 330 5.76 19.47 -46.73
N GLY A 331 4.46 19.16 -46.62
CA GLY A 331 3.92 17.82 -46.85
C GLY A 331 3.25 17.14 -45.63
N ALA A 332 1.95 17.39 -45.45
CA ALA A 332 1.07 16.48 -44.73
C ALA A 332 0.18 15.77 -45.78
N GLN A 333 0.31 14.44 -45.87
CA GLN A 333 -0.58 13.59 -46.65
C GLN A 333 -1.71 13.10 -45.74
N ASP A 334 -2.94 13.43 -46.16
CA ASP A 334 -4.18 12.87 -45.64
C ASP A 334 -4.29 11.39 -46.00
N ASN A 335 -4.56 10.54 -45.00
CA ASN A 335 -5.07 9.18 -45.21
C ASN A 335 -6.28 8.98 -44.29
N ALA A 336 -7.45 9.34 -44.80
CA ALA A 336 -8.73 8.94 -44.25
C ALA A 336 -8.96 7.45 -44.58
N ARG A 337 -9.23 6.64 -43.54
CA ARG A 337 -9.79 5.29 -43.69
C ARG A 337 -11.19 5.28 -43.09
N ASP A 338 -12.15 4.97 -43.95
CA ASP A 338 -13.55 4.70 -43.64
C ASP A 338 -13.68 3.43 -42.78
N ASN A 339 -14.40 3.53 -41.66
CA ASN A 339 -14.94 2.38 -40.93
C ASN A 339 -16.47 2.39 -41.06
N PRO A 340 -17.12 1.25 -41.38
CA PRO A 340 -18.57 1.18 -41.49
C PRO A 340 -19.25 1.09 -40.10
N PRO A 341 -20.53 1.51 -39.98
CA PRO A 341 -21.25 1.57 -38.71
C PRO A 341 -21.77 0.19 -38.25
N GLU A 342 -21.52 -0.14 -36.98
CA GLU A 342 -22.11 -1.30 -36.30
C GLU A 342 -23.59 -1.09 -35.96
N PRO A 343 -24.46 -2.12 -36.13
CA PRO A 343 -25.87 -2.03 -35.77
C PRO A 343 -26.12 -2.28 -34.28
N SER A 344 -26.97 -1.40 -33.71
CA SER A 344 -27.59 -1.55 -32.39
C SER A 344 -28.45 -2.82 -32.28
N GLY A 345 -28.05 -3.74 -31.40
CA GLY A 345 -28.85 -4.89 -30.98
C GLY A 345 -29.23 -4.80 -29.50
N SER A 346 -30.49 -4.45 -29.23
CA SER A 346 -31.11 -4.47 -27.91
C SER A 346 -31.44 -5.91 -27.50
N GLY A 347 -30.69 -6.48 -26.56
CA GLY A 347 -30.96 -7.79 -25.96
C GLY A 347 -31.09 -7.69 -24.45
N ARG A 348 -32.32 -7.50 -23.94
CA ARG A 348 -32.67 -7.72 -22.54
C ARG A 348 -32.72 -9.23 -22.29
N VAL A 349 -31.85 -9.75 -21.43
CA VAL A 349 -31.98 -11.10 -20.86
C VAL A 349 -32.10 -10.94 -19.34
N GLY A 350 -33.12 -11.58 -18.77
CA GLY A 350 -33.56 -11.39 -17.40
C GLY A 350 -32.56 -11.84 -16.34
N HIS A 351 -32.47 -11.07 -15.26
CA HIS A 351 -31.83 -11.47 -14.03
C HIS A 351 -32.70 -12.52 -13.32
N THR A 352 -32.24 -13.76 -13.28
CA THR A 352 -32.63 -14.72 -12.23
C THR A 352 -32.01 -14.28 -10.90
N GLN A 353 -32.82 -14.27 -9.84
CA GLN A 353 -32.38 -13.92 -8.49
C GLN A 353 -31.24 -14.84 -8.01
N PRO A 354 -30.24 -14.32 -7.28
CA PRO A 354 -29.30 -15.18 -6.59
C PRO A 354 -29.98 -15.82 -5.37
N GLU A 355 -29.88 -17.15 -5.30
CA GLU A 355 -30.11 -17.92 -4.09
C GLU A 355 -29.28 -17.36 -2.93
N VAL A 356 -29.88 -17.38 -1.75
CA VAL A 356 -29.27 -17.01 -0.47
C VAL A 356 -28.15 -18.01 -0.17
N LEU A 357 -26.93 -17.70 -0.61
CA LEU A 357 -25.71 -18.40 -0.21
C LEU A 357 -25.47 -18.16 1.30
N GLN A 358 -25.62 -19.24 2.07
CA GLN A 358 -25.21 -19.31 3.46
C GLN A 358 -23.72 -18.95 3.57
N GLY A 359 -23.44 -17.99 4.45
CA GLY A 359 -22.16 -17.30 4.53
C GLY A 359 -20.95 -18.22 4.71
N SER A 360 -19.93 -17.92 3.92
CA SER A 360 -18.55 -18.32 4.14
C SER A 360 -18.16 -17.97 5.58
N ARG A 361 -18.07 -18.98 6.45
CA ARG A 361 -17.57 -18.79 7.81
C ARG A 361 -16.10 -18.40 7.70
N GLY A 362 -15.84 -17.12 7.90
CA GLY A 362 -14.49 -16.57 7.95
C GLY A 362 -13.63 -17.28 8.99
N GLN A 363 -12.32 -17.06 8.88
CA GLN A 363 -11.35 -17.47 9.90
C GLN A 363 -11.92 -17.21 11.31
N PRO A 364 -11.71 -18.11 12.28
CA PRO A 364 -12.20 -17.92 13.64
C PRO A 364 -11.80 -16.52 14.14
N ILE A 365 -12.77 -15.80 14.71
CA ILE A 365 -12.53 -14.49 15.33
C ILE A 365 -11.35 -14.66 16.28
N ARG A 366 -10.24 -14.00 15.93
CA ARG A 366 -9.03 -14.03 16.74
C ARG A 366 -9.33 -13.38 18.09
N THR A 367 -8.77 -13.94 19.15
CA THR A 367 -8.79 -13.31 20.47
C THR A 367 -8.03 -11.97 20.40
N PRO A 368 -8.40 -10.96 21.20
CA PRO A 368 -7.72 -9.66 21.22
C PRO A 368 -6.21 -9.76 21.47
N ASP A 369 -5.76 -10.87 22.06
CA ASP A 369 -4.39 -11.12 22.48
C ASP A 369 -3.57 -11.87 21.42
N ALA A 370 -4.19 -12.30 20.31
CA ALA A 370 -3.49 -12.99 19.24
C ALA A 370 -2.56 -12.01 18.51
N PRO A 371 -1.26 -12.33 18.36
CA PRO A 371 -0.33 -11.44 17.67
C PRO A 371 -0.82 -11.17 16.25
N ASP A 372 -0.97 -9.90 15.90
CA ASP A 372 -1.36 -9.46 14.56
C ASP A 372 -0.21 -9.72 13.58
N ILE A 373 -0.26 -10.88 12.94
CA ILE A 373 0.72 -11.40 11.98
C ILE A 373 0.73 -10.58 10.66
N TYR A 374 -0.29 -9.77 10.37
CA TYR A 374 -0.46 -9.17 9.03
C TYR A 374 0.14 -7.78 8.85
N HIS A 375 0.56 -7.12 9.93
CA HIS A 375 1.17 -5.81 9.84
C HIS A 375 2.40 -5.71 10.73
N GLY A 376 3.55 -5.86 10.06
CA GLY A 376 4.87 -5.37 10.45
C GLY A 376 5.05 -5.24 11.94
N ARG A 377 5.54 -6.31 12.58
CA ARG A 377 6.48 -6.06 13.66
C ARG A 377 7.60 -5.25 13.01
N SER A 378 7.75 -4.00 13.44
CA SER A 378 9.07 -3.38 13.44
C SER A 378 9.94 -4.39 14.18
N ARG A 379 10.70 -5.22 13.44
CA ARG A 379 11.69 -6.09 14.07
C ARG A 379 12.54 -5.14 14.88
N THR A 380 12.56 -5.34 16.19
CA THR A 380 13.53 -4.66 17.05
C THR A 380 14.88 -4.90 16.39
N ALA A 381 15.56 -3.82 16.00
CA ALA A 381 16.89 -3.90 15.42
C ALA A 381 17.73 -4.85 16.28
N PRO A 382 18.54 -5.74 15.68
CA PRO A 382 19.35 -6.68 16.45
C PRO A 382 20.11 -5.89 17.50
N THR A 383 19.82 -6.16 18.77
CA THR A 383 20.51 -5.57 19.92
C THR A 383 21.99 -5.81 19.67
N THR A 384 22.73 -4.75 19.36
CA THR A 384 24.19 -4.84 19.26
C THR A 384 24.68 -5.43 20.58
N PRO A 385 25.49 -6.50 20.55
CA PRO A 385 25.99 -7.09 21.78
C PRO A 385 26.71 -6.00 22.57
N SER A 386 26.21 -5.74 23.77
CA SER A 386 26.79 -4.78 24.70
C SER A 386 28.28 -5.12 24.85
N THR A 387 29.13 -4.22 24.37
CA THR A 387 30.57 -4.29 24.59
C THR A 387 30.77 -4.38 26.11
N PRO A 388 31.41 -5.45 26.63
CA PRO A 388 31.65 -5.56 28.05
C PRO A 388 32.47 -4.35 28.53
N PRO A 389 32.19 -3.81 29.72
CA PRO A 389 32.94 -2.67 30.24
C PRO A 389 34.43 -3.03 30.35
N PRO A 390 35.34 -2.07 30.12
CA PRO A 390 36.77 -2.32 30.21
C PRO A 390 37.11 -2.79 31.62
N SER A 391 37.73 -3.97 31.70
CA SER A 391 38.25 -4.53 32.94
C SER A 391 39.20 -3.52 33.60
N ARG A 392 38.82 -3.06 34.79
CA ARG A 392 39.62 -2.21 35.66
C ARG A 392 40.95 -2.94 35.93
N ARG A 393 42.06 -2.40 35.42
CA ARG A 393 43.41 -2.85 35.81
C ARG A 393 43.59 -2.54 37.29
N GLU A 394 43.51 -3.56 38.12
CA GLU A 394 44.01 -3.52 39.50
C GLU A 394 45.53 -3.39 39.45
N GLY A 395 46.03 -2.47 40.27
CA GLY A 395 47.44 -2.10 40.34
C GLY A 395 48.33 -3.28 40.76
N GLN A 396 49.52 -3.30 40.18
CA GLN A 396 50.65 -4.03 40.74
C GLN A 396 51.30 -3.20 41.87
N PRO A 397 51.81 -3.85 42.92
CA PRO A 397 52.52 -3.22 44.03
C PRO A 397 53.88 -2.62 43.63
#